data_AF-A0A177PZI4-F1
#
_entry.id   AF-A0A177PZI4-F1
#
_cell.length_a   1.000
_cell.length_b   1.000
_cell.length_c   1.000
_cell.angle_alpha   90.00
_cell.angle_beta   90.00
_cell.angle_gamma   90.00
#
_symmetry.space_group_name_H-M   'P 1'
#
loop_
_entity.id
_entity.type
_entity.pdbx_description
1 polymer ?
#
loop_
_entity_poly.entity_id
_entity_poly.type
_entity_poly.pdbx_seq_one_letter_code
_entity_poly.pdbx_strand_id
1 'polypeptide(L)'
;TSGTRMQEGLLALMQLPRIAVALNEHSKAGLAHIALVTDPTTGSAYGGFVNLADYIIAEPNALVGYSALRVLQEAEGQDLPAGSHTSESHLRNGLIDSVVTRPQLREHIGVLLGLLNNEDQRPANKENHSERQVHSPHGAWQQVQLSRHSKRPTASDLIDHMATSFIELHGDRSGIEDGAVRAGFASISGEAVVLIGQVRPNQTEVRSGWIRPAGFRKARRALLLATKFNIPVVALVDTAGARPDLEAEERGLGDAMARCLSTMLNVPAPTIAVITGEANSEAAVSMAAADRVLMLDNAVYEVIRPEDAASFLYQESHRAGEVAERLRITSHDCLRMGIVDGTIHEPGEGAHTSHEETAALIRRAVVRELGRLRRERPKHRLKARYDRYREIGSTRSKVRGTLERRLAHLVDRIETFTDSIRRRKSGRGDYRDYPDIPV
;
A
#
# COMPACT_ATOMS: atom_id res chain seq x y z
N THR A 1 -29.41 17.75 -1.43
CA THR A 1 -30.51 18.17 -2.33
C THR A 1 -31.21 16.94 -2.87
N SER A 2 -32.51 16.99 -3.15
CA SER A 2 -33.31 15.82 -3.55
C SER A 2 -33.24 15.45 -5.04
N GLY A 3 -32.26 15.98 -5.78
CA GLY A 3 -32.05 15.66 -7.19
C GLY A 3 -32.82 16.54 -8.18
N THR A 4 -33.46 15.93 -9.18
CA THR A 4 -34.01 16.59 -10.37
C THR A 4 -35.26 17.41 -10.03
N ARG A 5 -35.30 18.67 -10.46
CA ARG A 5 -36.50 19.51 -10.34
C ARG A 5 -37.56 19.07 -11.35
N MET A 6 -38.55 18.30 -10.89
CA MET A 6 -39.59 17.72 -11.76
C MET A 6 -40.41 18.77 -12.52
N GLN A 7 -40.56 19.98 -11.98
CA GLN A 7 -41.27 21.10 -12.60
C GLN A 7 -40.64 21.56 -13.93
N GLU A 8 -39.37 21.24 -14.16
CA GLU A 8 -38.64 21.54 -15.39
C GLU A 8 -38.63 20.34 -16.37
N GLY A 9 -39.30 19.25 -16.02
CA GLY A 9 -39.46 18.06 -16.86
C GLY A 9 -38.13 17.49 -17.34
N LEU A 10 -38.10 17.09 -18.62
CA LEU A 10 -36.94 16.43 -19.23
C LEU A 10 -35.69 17.32 -19.25
N LEU A 11 -35.85 18.66 -19.28
CA LEU A 11 -34.72 19.58 -19.31
C LEU A 11 -33.88 19.53 -18.03
N ALA A 12 -34.50 19.33 -16.87
CA ALA A 12 -33.75 19.12 -15.62
C ALA A 12 -32.99 17.79 -15.63
N LEU A 13 -33.54 16.73 -16.23
CA LEU A 13 -32.83 15.46 -16.37
C LEU A 13 -31.61 15.59 -17.28
N MET A 14 -31.72 16.36 -18.37
CA MET A 14 -30.63 16.62 -19.31
C MET A 14 -29.46 17.44 -18.72
N GLN A 15 -29.56 17.91 -17.47
CA GLN A 15 -28.42 18.50 -16.77
C GLN A 15 -27.40 17.44 -16.31
N LEU A 16 -27.81 16.19 -16.11
CA LEU A 16 -26.91 15.11 -15.67
C LEU A 16 -25.71 14.90 -16.61
N PRO A 17 -25.90 14.74 -17.95
CA PRO A 17 -24.78 14.66 -18.88
C PRO A 17 -23.89 15.91 -18.85
N ARG A 18 -24.46 17.12 -18.69
CA ARG A 18 -23.69 18.37 -18.62
C ARG A 18 -22.78 18.40 -17.40
N ILE A 19 -23.29 17.98 -16.24
CA ILE A 19 -22.51 17.86 -15.00
C ILE A 19 -21.39 16.82 -15.17
N ALA A 20 -21.71 15.65 -15.72
CA ALA A 20 -20.73 14.59 -15.93
C ALA A 20 -19.59 15.04 -16.87
N VAL A 21 -19.91 15.72 -17.98
CA VAL A 21 -18.91 16.28 -18.90
C VAL A 21 -18.04 17.31 -18.19
N ALA A 22 -18.64 18.24 -17.43
CA ALA A 22 -17.89 19.25 -16.70
C ALA A 22 -16.94 18.63 -15.65
N LEU A 23 -17.40 17.62 -14.91
CA LEU A 23 -16.58 16.91 -13.92
C LEU A 23 -15.47 16.07 -14.56
N ASN A 24 -15.72 15.52 -15.75
CA ASN A 24 -14.68 14.82 -16.51
C ASN A 24 -13.57 15.78 -16.94
N GLU A 25 -13.90 16.97 -17.45
CA GLU A 25 -12.90 17.98 -17.78
C GLU A 25 -12.16 18.50 -16.53
N HIS A 26 -12.88 18.71 -15.42
CA HIS A 26 -12.28 19.06 -14.13
C HIS A 26 -11.28 18.00 -13.65
N SER A 27 -11.63 16.72 -13.78
CA SER A 27 -10.77 15.60 -13.41
C SER A 27 -9.54 15.48 -14.31
N LYS A 28 -9.69 15.68 -15.63
CA LYS A 28 -8.57 15.72 -16.59
C LYS A 28 -7.60 16.86 -16.31
N ALA A 29 -8.08 17.99 -15.79
CA ALA A 29 -7.24 19.09 -15.35
C ALA A 29 -6.46 18.79 -14.04
N GLY A 30 -6.63 17.61 -13.44
CA GLY A 30 -5.97 17.22 -12.19
C GLY A 30 -6.57 17.87 -10.95
N LEU A 31 -7.74 18.51 -11.07
CA LEU A 31 -8.36 19.23 -9.97
C LEU A 31 -9.17 18.31 -9.06
N ALA A 32 -9.09 18.57 -7.75
CA ALA A 32 -9.81 17.82 -6.74
C ALA A 32 -11.31 18.14 -6.78
N HIS A 33 -12.13 17.11 -6.68
CA HIS A 33 -13.57 17.22 -6.48
C HIS A 33 -13.95 16.52 -5.17
N ILE A 34 -14.33 17.32 -4.17
CA ILE A 34 -14.76 16.87 -2.85
C ILE A 34 -16.25 17.17 -2.70
N ALA A 35 -17.06 16.16 -2.44
CA ALA A 35 -18.50 16.32 -2.20
C ALA A 35 -18.79 16.32 -0.70
N LEU A 36 -19.42 17.38 -0.21
CA LEU A 36 -20.02 17.42 1.13
C LEU A 36 -21.52 17.17 1.02
N VAL A 37 -21.98 16.12 1.68
CA VAL A 37 -23.34 15.59 1.59
C VAL A 37 -24.08 15.88 2.89
N THR A 38 -25.21 16.57 2.79
CA THR A 38 -26.09 16.91 3.92
C THR A 38 -27.47 16.27 3.75
N ASP A 39 -28.25 16.27 4.82
CA ASP A 39 -29.58 15.67 4.83
C ASP A 39 -30.63 16.51 4.05
N PRO A 40 -31.46 15.90 3.18
CA PRO A 40 -31.22 14.67 2.44
C PRO A 40 -30.45 14.95 1.13
N THR A 41 -29.70 13.97 0.65
CA THR A 41 -29.06 14.00 -0.67
C THR A 41 -29.34 12.72 -1.44
N THR A 42 -30.28 12.82 -2.36
CA THR A 42 -30.79 11.68 -3.12
C THR A 42 -30.95 11.95 -4.61
N GLY A 43 -31.32 10.92 -5.37
CA GLY A 43 -31.67 11.02 -6.78
C GLY A 43 -30.47 11.38 -7.65
N SER A 44 -30.71 12.25 -8.63
CA SER A 44 -29.71 12.67 -9.62
C SER A 44 -28.53 13.43 -9.03
N ALA A 45 -28.70 14.13 -7.91
CA ALA A 45 -27.60 14.77 -7.21
C ALA A 45 -26.60 13.71 -6.70
N TYR A 46 -27.12 12.64 -6.09
CA TYR A 46 -26.30 11.51 -5.66
C TYR A 46 -25.72 10.75 -6.86
N GLY A 47 -26.57 10.33 -7.80
CA GLY A 47 -26.18 9.48 -8.93
C GLY A 47 -25.23 10.13 -9.95
N GLY A 48 -25.15 11.46 -9.99
CA GLY A 48 -24.25 12.21 -10.87
C GLY A 48 -23.15 12.92 -10.09
N PHE A 49 -23.47 14.11 -9.56
CA PHE A 49 -22.48 15.02 -8.97
C PHE A 49 -21.70 14.36 -7.82
N VAL A 50 -22.37 13.73 -6.87
CA VAL A 50 -21.71 13.18 -5.67
C VAL A 50 -20.86 11.95 -5.98
N ASN A 51 -21.37 10.97 -6.73
CA ASN A 51 -20.62 9.74 -7.02
C ASN A 51 -19.44 9.94 -7.99
N LEU A 52 -19.35 11.09 -8.66
CA LEU A 52 -18.20 11.49 -9.47
C LEU A 52 -17.14 12.26 -8.66
N ALA A 53 -17.29 12.40 -7.35
CA ALA A 53 -16.29 13.00 -6.48
C ALA A 53 -15.13 12.05 -6.18
N ASP A 54 -13.93 12.64 -6.03
CA ASP A 54 -12.73 11.93 -5.60
C ASP A 54 -12.86 11.48 -4.14
N TYR A 55 -13.48 12.35 -3.32
CA TYR A 55 -13.73 12.13 -1.90
C TYR A 55 -15.14 12.58 -1.50
N ILE A 56 -15.88 11.74 -0.76
CA ILE A 56 -17.26 12.03 -0.31
C ILE A 56 -17.31 12.09 1.21
N ILE A 57 -17.70 13.24 1.73
CA ILE A 57 -17.94 13.52 3.16
C ILE A 57 -19.44 13.62 3.36
N ALA A 58 -19.98 13.00 4.40
CA ALA A 58 -21.37 13.19 4.81
C ALA A 58 -21.47 13.72 6.24
N GLU A 59 -22.54 14.45 6.54
CA GLU A 59 -22.91 14.76 7.93
C GLU A 59 -23.58 13.54 8.60
N PRO A 60 -23.47 13.40 9.94
CA PRO A 60 -24.09 12.29 10.65
C PRO A 60 -25.61 12.22 10.44
N ASN A 61 -26.12 10.99 10.34
CA ASN A 61 -27.52 10.67 10.12
C ASN A 61 -28.14 11.22 8.82
N ALA A 62 -27.33 11.73 7.88
CA ALA A 62 -27.87 12.22 6.62
C ALA A 62 -28.47 11.07 5.81
N LEU A 63 -29.66 11.28 5.23
CA LEU A 63 -30.24 10.37 4.26
C LEU A 63 -29.53 10.57 2.91
N VAL A 64 -28.82 9.55 2.47
CA VAL A 64 -27.98 9.57 1.28
C VAL A 64 -28.36 8.42 0.37
N GLY A 65 -28.39 8.62 -0.94
CA GLY A 65 -28.34 7.54 -1.92
C GLY A 65 -29.27 7.72 -3.12
N TYR A 66 -29.36 6.74 -4.02
CA TYR A 66 -30.03 6.99 -5.31
C TYR A 66 -31.56 7.15 -5.17
N SER A 67 -32.25 6.13 -4.68
CA SER A 67 -33.70 6.20 -4.48
C SER A 67 -34.04 6.96 -3.19
N ALA A 68 -35.20 7.61 -3.12
CA ALA A 68 -35.68 8.14 -1.84
C ALA A 68 -36.07 6.97 -0.90
N LEU A 69 -35.91 7.15 0.41
CA LEU A 69 -36.19 6.12 1.41
C LEU A 69 -37.60 5.52 1.28
N ARG A 70 -38.60 6.39 1.06
CA ARG A 70 -40.00 5.99 0.85
C ARG A 70 -40.19 5.04 -0.34
N VAL A 71 -39.49 5.29 -1.45
CA VAL A 71 -39.57 4.45 -2.65
C VAL A 71 -39.01 3.05 -2.36
N LEU A 72 -37.96 2.98 -1.54
CA LEU A 72 -37.38 1.70 -1.12
C LEU A 72 -38.33 0.94 -0.19
N GLN A 73 -38.97 1.62 0.79
CA GLN A 73 -39.96 1.00 1.67
C GLN A 73 -41.17 0.46 0.88
N GLU A 74 -41.67 1.23 -0.10
CA GLU A 74 -42.76 0.81 -0.97
C GLU A 74 -42.37 -0.42 -1.82
N ALA A 75 -41.13 -0.49 -2.31
CA ALA A 75 -40.64 -1.61 -3.11
C ALA A 75 -40.43 -2.90 -2.30
N GLU A 76 -39.92 -2.80 -1.07
CA GLU A 76 -39.69 -3.93 -0.18
C GLU A 76 -40.98 -4.42 0.50
N GLY A 77 -42.05 -3.62 0.50
CA GLY A 77 -43.33 -3.96 1.12
C GLY A 77 -43.28 -4.06 2.65
N GLN A 78 -42.19 -3.61 3.27
CA GLN A 78 -41.95 -3.62 4.71
C GLN A 78 -41.08 -2.43 5.13
N ASP A 79 -41.04 -2.14 6.42
CA ASP A 79 -40.09 -1.17 6.96
C ASP A 79 -38.66 -1.66 6.76
N LEU A 80 -37.79 -0.73 6.36
CA LEU A 80 -36.38 -1.01 6.21
C LEU A 80 -35.70 -1.12 7.58
N PRO A 81 -34.63 -1.92 7.69
CA PRO A 81 -33.82 -1.98 8.91
C PRO A 81 -33.43 -0.58 9.40
N ALA A 82 -33.38 -0.39 10.73
CA ALA A 82 -33.00 0.89 11.31
C ALA A 82 -31.60 1.32 10.84
N GLY A 83 -31.47 2.59 10.46
CA GLY A 83 -30.21 3.12 9.91
C GLY A 83 -29.96 2.73 8.45
N SER A 84 -30.93 2.10 7.77
CA SER A 84 -30.89 1.96 6.31
C SER A 84 -30.78 3.34 5.66
N HIS A 85 -29.98 3.42 4.59
CA HIS A 85 -29.83 4.63 3.79
C HIS A 85 -29.24 5.85 4.49
N THR A 86 -28.67 5.69 5.69
CA THR A 86 -27.94 6.77 6.36
C THR A 86 -26.50 6.88 5.84
N SER A 87 -25.86 8.01 6.12
CA SER A 87 -24.43 8.25 5.96
C SER A 87 -23.57 7.14 6.57
N GLU A 88 -23.89 6.67 7.78
CA GLU A 88 -23.14 5.61 8.45
C GLU A 88 -23.28 4.26 7.74
N SER A 89 -24.47 3.97 7.21
CA SER A 89 -24.68 2.77 6.39
C SER A 89 -23.89 2.85 5.09
N HIS A 90 -23.86 4.00 4.43
CA HIS A 90 -23.05 4.21 3.22
C HIS A 90 -21.56 4.07 3.50
N LEU A 91 -21.08 4.59 4.64
CA LEU A 91 -19.69 4.44 5.05
C LEU A 91 -19.32 2.97 5.29
N ARG A 92 -20.15 2.23 6.05
CA ARG A 92 -19.93 0.80 6.32
C ARG A 92 -19.89 -0.07 5.06
N ASN A 93 -20.58 0.35 4.00
CA ASN A 93 -20.61 -0.34 2.71
C ASN A 93 -19.61 0.24 1.69
N GLY A 94 -18.71 1.15 2.09
CA GLY A 94 -17.68 1.71 1.22
C GLY A 94 -18.22 2.60 0.08
N LEU A 95 -19.40 3.21 0.28
CA LEU A 95 -20.08 4.08 -0.69
C LEU A 95 -19.76 5.57 -0.51
N ILE A 96 -19.33 5.97 0.68
CA ILE A 96 -18.78 7.31 0.98
C ILE A 96 -17.48 7.15 1.79
N ASP A 97 -16.67 8.20 1.94
CA ASP A 97 -15.36 8.07 2.60
C ASP A 97 -15.34 8.48 4.06
N SER A 98 -16.22 9.40 4.47
CA SER A 98 -16.25 9.84 5.87
C SER A 98 -17.62 10.36 6.28
N VAL A 99 -17.88 10.24 7.58
CA VAL A 99 -18.98 10.89 8.28
C VAL A 99 -18.38 11.85 9.30
N VAL A 100 -18.64 13.15 9.15
CA VAL A 100 -17.96 14.20 9.91
C VAL A 100 -18.98 15.19 10.45
N THR A 101 -18.89 15.48 11.75
CA THR A 101 -19.78 16.45 12.40
C THR A 101 -19.50 17.87 11.89
N ARG A 102 -20.54 18.72 11.82
CA ARG A 102 -20.42 20.12 11.33
C ARG A 102 -19.23 20.89 11.96
N PRO A 103 -18.97 20.83 13.29
CA PRO A 103 -17.84 21.54 13.89
C PRO A 103 -16.47 21.07 13.38
N GLN A 104 -16.34 19.80 13.03
CA GLN A 104 -15.08 19.19 12.58
C GLN A 104 -14.84 19.32 11.07
N LEU A 105 -15.87 19.66 10.29
CA LEU A 105 -15.78 19.74 8.81
C LEU A 105 -14.66 20.64 8.33
N ARG A 106 -14.49 21.82 8.95
CA ARG A 106 -13.46 22.78 8.55
C ARG A 106 -12.05 22.20 8.69
N GLU A 107 -11.77 21.55 9.82
CA GLU A 107 -10.49 20.92 10.09
C GLU A 107 -10.26 19.74 9.14
N HIS A 108 -11.24 18.85 9.00
CA HIS A 108 -11.16 17.68 8.13
C HIS A 108 -10.91 18.05 6.66
N ILE A 109 -11.68 19.01 6.12
CA ILE A 109 -11.50 19.51 4.76
C ILE A 109 -10.15 20.22 4.62
N GLY A 110 -9.72 20.99 5.64
CA GLY A 110 -8.42 21.65 5.64
C GLY A 110 -7.25 20.66 5.53
N VAL A 111 -7.28 19.59 6.32
CA VAL A 111 -6.27 18.51 6.26
C VAL A 111 -6.30 17.82 4.90
N LEU A 112 -7.49 17.45 4.41
CA LEU A 112 -7.63 16.80 3.09
C LEU A 112 -7.08 17.69 1.97
N LEU A 113 -7.45 18.98 1.93
CA LEU A 113 -6.94 19.92 0.94
C LEU A 113 -5.42 20.11 1.05
N GLY A 114 -4.88 20.15 2.27
CA GLY A 114 -3.43 20.20 2.49
C GLY A 114 -2.70 18.96 1.95
N LEU A 115 -3.29 17.77 2.10
CA LEU A 115 -2.73 16.52 1.57
C LEU A 115 -2.86 16.41 0.05
N LEU A 116 -3.94 16.96 -0.54
CA LEU A 116 -4.14 16.98 -1.98
C LEU A 116 -3.30 18.06 -2.67
N ASN A 117 -2.94 19.13 -1.96
CA ASN A 117 -2.12 20.22 -2.49
C ASN A 117 -0.63 19.86 -2.42
N ASN A 118 -0.13 19.26 -3.48
CA ASN A 118 1.25 18.77 -3.58
C ASN A 118 2.29 19.86 -3.94
N GLU A 119 2.08 21.10 -3.50
CA GLU A 119 2.93 22.25 -3.86
C GLU A 119 4.18 22.38 -2.97
N ASP A 120 4.11 21.98 -1.69
CA ASP A 120 5.23 22.09 -0.74
C ASP A 120 6.10 20.83 -0.73
N GLN A 121 6.88 20.64 -1.79
CA GLN A 121 7.83 19.55 -1.90
C GLN A 121 9.20 19.95 -1.32
N ARG A 122 9.42 19.75 -0.02
CA ARG A 122 10.77 19.94 0.55
C ARG A 122 11.64 18.73 0.20
N PRO A 123 12.80 18.92 -0.45
CA PRO A 123 13.76 17.84 -0.60
C PRO A 123 14.23 17.40 0.79
N ALA A 124 14.16 16.08 1.06
CA ALA A 124 14.73 15.51 2.27
C ALA A 124 16.20 15.93 2.41
N ASN A 125 16.59 16.30 3.64
CA ASN A 125 17.97 16.64 3.98
C ASN A 125 18.90 15.47 3.65
N LYS A 126 20.16 15.77 3.28
CA LYS A 126 21.18 14.75 2.99
C LYS A 126 21.51 13.95 4.26
N GLU A 127 20.87 12.81 4.44
CA GLU A 127 21.39 11.75 5.31
C GLU A 127 22.19 10.77 4.45
N ASN A 128 23.50 10.99 4.40
CA ASN A 128 24.47 10.05 3.83
C ASN A 128 24.88 9.06 4.93
N HIS A 129 23.97 8.18 5.32
CA HIS A 129 24.34 7.00 6.10
C HIS A 129 24.20 5.76 5.23
N SER A 130 25.34 5.21 4.83
CA SER A 130 25.43 3.82 4.40
C SER A 130 25.27 2.98 5.67
N GLU A 131 24.03 2.61 6.00
CA GLU A 131 23.79 1.61 7.02
C GLU A 131 24.28 0.27 6.46
N ARG A 132 25.25 -0.35 7.14
CA ARG A 132 25.61 -1.74 6.82
C ARG A 132 24.36 -2.58 6.94
N GLN A 133 24.03 -3.32 5.89
CA GLN A 133 22.94 -4.28 5.94
C GLN A 133 23.30 -5.33 6.99
N VAL A 134 22.59 -5.30 8.11
CA VAL A 134 22.63 -6.33 9.13
C VAL A 134 21.61 -7.37 8.70
N HIS A 135 22.03 -8.62 8.62
CA HIS A 135 21.13 -9.72 8.24
C HIS A 135 20.56 -10.37 9.49
N SER A 136 19.29 -10.78 9.39
CA SER A 136 18.69 -11.65 10.40
C SER A 136 19.49 -12.96 10.53
N PRO A 137 19.83 -13.40 11.74
CA PRO A 137 20.48 -14.69 11.95
C PRO A 137 19.50 -15.87 11.85
N HIS A 138 18.20 -15.62 11.69
CA HIS A 138 17.15 -16.63 11.74
C HIS A 138 17.02 -17.43 10.43
N GLY A 139 16.81 -18.74 10.55
CA GLY A 139 16.43 -19.60 9.41
C GLY A 139 15.06 -19.26 8.85
N ALA A 140 14.73 -19.76 7.65
CA ALA A 140 13.52 -19.38 6.93
C ALA A 140 12.25 -19.71 7.72
N TRP A 141 12.19 -20.88 8.35
CA TRP A 141 11.02 -21.26 9.16
C TRP A 141 10.80 -20.37 10.38
N GLN A 142 11.88 -19.96 11.05
CA GLN A 142 11.78 -19.04 12.18
C GLN A 142 11.32 -17.65 11.72
N GLN A 143 11.77 -17.18 10.56
CA GLN A 143 11.26 -15.93 9.98
C GLN A 143 9.77 -16.04 9.61
N VAL A 144 9.29 -17.16 9.08
CA VAL A 144 7.85 -17.41 8.86
C VAL A 144 7.06 -17.29 10.18
N GLN A 145 7.59 -17.86 11.27
CA GLN A 145 6.95 -17.75 12.58
C GLN A 145 6.95 -16.31 13.12
N LEU A 146 8.04 -15.57 12.92
CA LEU A 146 8.19 -14.17 13.35
C LEU A 146 7.36 -13.20 12.51
N SER A 147 7.22 -13.45 11.21
CA SER A 147 6.36 -12.67 10.30
C SER A 147 4.89 -12.84 10.66
N ARG A 148 4.52 -14.02 11.18
CA ARG A 148 3.16 -14.35 11.64
C ARG A 148 2.93 -14.12 13.14
N HIS A 149 3.91 -13.58 13.85
CA HIS A 149 3.84 -13.41 15.31
C HIS A 149 2.62 -12.57 15.73
N SER A 150 1.88 -13.02 16.74
CA SER A 150 0.61 -12.38 17.19
C SER A 150 0.76 -10.97 17.76
N LYS A 151 1.99 -10.56 18.07
CA LYS A 151 2.32 -9.19 18.49
C LYS A 151 3.04 -8.38 17.41
N ARG A 152 3.19 -8.90 16.19
CA ARG A 152 3.80 -8.12 15.11
C ARG A 152 2.89 -6.90 14.80
N PRO A 153 3.44 -5.71 14.55
CA PRO A 153 2.62 -4.56 14.18
C PRO A 153 1.90 -4.85 12.86
N THR A 154 0.59 -4.65 12.83
CA THR A 154 -0.18 -4.72 11.59
C THR A 154 0.10 -3.50 10.72
N ALA A 155 -0.26 -3.53 9.44
CA ALA A 155 -0.17 -2.34 8.60
C ALA A 155 -1.00 -1.17 9.16
N SER A 156 -2.08 -1.43 9.89
CA SER A 156 -2.85 -0.38 10.55
C SER A 156 -2.06 0.29 11.67
N ASP A 157 -1.41 -0.50 12.54
CA ASP A 157 -0.57 0.02 13.63
C ASP A 157 0.59 0.84 13.05
N LEU A 158 1.21 0.34 11.98
CA LEU A 158 2.29 1.05 11.29
C LEU A 158 1.81 2.37 10.68
N ILE A 159 0.64 2.40 10.04
CA ILE A 159 0.05 3.66 9.52
C ILE A 159 -0.10 4.68 10.64
N ASP A 160 -0.67 4.28 11.76
CA ASP A 160 -0.96 5.18 12.89
C ASP A 160 0.33 5.70 13.56
N HIS A 161 1.40 4.91 13.59
CA HIS A 161 2.70 5.33 14.11
C HIS A 161 3.57 6.11 13.09
N MET A 162 3.38 5.89 11.78
CA MET A 162 4.18 6.53 10.73
C MET A 162 3.63 7.88 10.29
N ALA A 163 2.29 8.01 10.23
CA ALA A 163 1.62 9.18 9.70
C ALA A 163 1.33 10.22 10.78
N THR A 164 1.55 11.50 10.46
CA THR A 164 1.16 12.63 11.31
C THR A 164 -0.30 13.02 11.11
N SER A 165 -0.84 12.74 9.93
CA SER A 165 -2.26 12.86 9.58
C SER A 165 -2.61 11.75 8.60
N PHE A 166 -3.81 11.17 8.73
CA PHE A 166 -4.31 10.14 7.81
C PHE A 166 -5.81 10.37 7.55
N ILE A 167 -6.17 10.48 6.27
CA ILE A 167 -7.55 10.59 5.80
C ILE A 167 -7.85 9.32 4.99
N GLU A 168 -8.60 8.41 5.61
CA GLU A 168 -8.94 7.12 5.02
C GLU A 168 -9.95 7.25 3.86
N LEU A 169 -9.75 6.41 2.84
CA LEU A 169 -10.70 6.12 1.77
C LEU A 169 -11.49 4.87 2.16
N HIS A 170 -12.79 4.88 1.95
CA HIS A 170 -13.64 3.71 2.17
C HIS A 170 -14.19 3.21 0.83
N GLY A 171 -13.95 1.93 0.59
CA GLY A 171 -14.43 1.14 -0.52
C GLY A 171 -14.01 1.66 -1.89
N ASP A 172 -14.61 1.02 -2.88
CA ASP A 172 -14.50 1.34 -4.29
C ASP A 172 -15.79 1.90 -4.88
N ARG A 173 -16.79 2.19 -4.03
CA ARG A 173 -18.17 2.59 -4.40
C ARG A 173 -19.07 1.47 -4.94
N SER A 174 -18.66 0.21 -4.83
CA SER A 174 -19.44 -0.95 -5.32
C SER A 174 -20.19 -1.71 -4.21
N GLY A 175 -20.29 -1.15 -3.00
CA GLY A 175 -21.13 -1.68 -1.92
C GLY A 175 -20.47 -2.68 -0.96
N ILE A 176 -19.13 -2.76 -0.95
CA ILE A 176 -18.38 -3.57 0.02
C ILE A 176 -17.18 -2.78 0.53
N GLU A 177 -17.06 -2.65 1.85
CA GLU A 177 -15.83 -2.25 2.54
C GLU A 177 -15.03 -3.51 2.91
N ASP A 178 -13.75 -3.57 2.52
CA ASP A 178 -12.88 -4.70 2.87
C ASP A 178 -11.76 -4.24 3.81
N GLY A 179 -11.94 -4.53 5.10
CA GLY A 179 -11.00 -4.15 6.15
C GLY A 179 -9.62 -4.82 6.07
N ALA A 180 -9.41 -5.75 5.14
CA ALA A 180 -8.09 -6.31 4.83
C ALA A 180 -7.19 -5.32 4.07
N VAL A 181 -7.72 -4.19 3.60
CA VAL A 181 -6.96 -3.12 2.94
C VAL A 181 -7.36 -1.76 3.53
N ARG A 182 -6.40 -1.11 4.19
CA ARG A 182 -6.53 0.28 4.68
C ARG A 182 -5.81 1.20 3.71
N ALA A 183 -6.47 2.21 3.16
CA ALA A 183 -5.88 3.08 2.15
C ALA A 183 -6.34 4.52 2.32
N GLY A 184 -5.46 5.50 2.10
CA GLY A 184 -5.82 6.90 2.31
C GLY A 184 -4.71 7.89 1.96
N PHE A 185 -5.03 9.17 2.10
CA PHE A 185 -4.04 10.24 2.03
C PHE A 185 -3.39 10.40 3.41
N ALA A 186 -2.06 10.52 3.44
CA ALA A 186 -1.30 10.62 4.68
C ALA A 186 -0.22 11.69 4.58
N SER A 187 0.22 12.21 5.72
CA SER A 187 1.46 12.98 5.81
C SER A 187 2.52 12.19 6.57
N ILE A 188 3.63 11.88 5.91
CA ILE A 188 4.79 11.22 6.51
C ILE A 188 5.95 12.21 6.52
N SER A 189 6.42 12.58 7.71
CA SER A 189 7.51 13.57 7.89
C SER A 189 7.28 14.88 7.13
N GLY A 190 6.01 15.33 7.05
CA GLY A 190 5.61 16.54 6.34
C GLY A 190 5.39 16.38 4.83
N GLU A 191 5.60 15.18 4.27
CA GLU A 191 5.34 14.88 2.86
C GLU A 191 3.99 14.16 2.68
N ALA A 192 3.15 14.68 1.78
CA ALA A 192 1.90 14.04 1.41
C ALA A 192 2.16 12.76 0.59
N VAL A 193 1.53 11.66 0.99
CA VAL A 193 1.60 10.37 0.32
C VAL A 193 0.22 9.72 0.26
N VAL A 194 0.00 8.83 -0.72
CA VAL A 194 -1.06 7.84 -0.65
C VAL A 194 -0.49 6.60 0.02
N LEU A 195 -1.04 6.24 1.18
CA LEU A 195 -0.61 5.09 1.95
C LEU A 195 -1.62 3.96 1.76
N ILE A 196 -1.14 2.76 1.40
CA ILE A 196 -1.94 1.55 1.24
C ILE A 196 -1.36 0.46 2.13
N GLY A 197 -2.11 -0.04 3.09
CA GLY A 197 -1.71 -1.13 3.98
C GLY A 197 -2.58 -2.36 3.78
N GLN A 198 -1.95 -3.51 3.55
CA GLN A 198 -2.62 -4.80 3.69
C GLN A 198 -2.66 -5.16 5.17
N VAL A 199 -3.87 -5.22 5.73
CA VAL A 199 -4.08 -5.44 7.16
C VAL A 199 -4.36 -6.92 7.38
N ARG A 200 -3.34 -7.65 7.80
CA ARG A 200 -3.48 -8.99 8.38
C ARG A 200 -3.70 -8.87 9.89
N PRO A 201 -4.90 -9.21 10.41
CA PRO A 201 -5.14 -9.19 11.85
C PRO A 201 -4.20 -10.15 12.58
N ASN A 202 -3.81 -9.77 13.79
CA ASN A 202 -2.97 -10.55 14.70
C ASN A 202 -3.65 -11.80 15.30
N GLN A 203 -4.66 -12.35 14.62
CA GLN A 203 -5.46 -13.49 15.08
C GLN A 203 -4.84 -14.82 14.63
N THR A 204 -5.13 -15.88 15.37
CA THR A 204 -4.64 -17.25 15.14
C THR A 204 -5.29 -17.96 13.95
N GLU A 205 -6.35 -17.39 13.35
CA GLU A 205 -6.97 -18.00 12.18
C GLU A 205 -6.13 -17.77 10.92
N VAL A 206 -5.72 -18.88 10.29
CA VAL A 206 -4.98 -18.98 9.02
C VAL A 206 -5.62 -18.20 7.85
N ARG A 207 -6.89 -17.80 8.00
CA ARG A 207 -7.71 -17.06 7.02
C ARG A 207 -7.78 -15.55 7.27
N SER A 208 -7.25 -15.09 8.40
CA SER A 208 -7.18 -13.66 8.74
C SER A 208 -6.23 -12.94 7.77
N GLY A 209 -6.68 -11.84 7.17
CA GLY A 209 -5.87 -11.06 6.22
C GLY A 209 -5.96 -11.50 4.76
N TRP A 210 -6.93 -12.36 4.42
CA TRP A 210 -7.30 -12.56 3.02
C TRP A 210 -8.00 -11.33 2.45
N ILE A 211 -7.55 -10.92 1.27
CA ILE A 211 -8.10 -9.77 0.54
C ILE A 211 -9.23 -10.25 -0.37
N ARG A 212 -10.38 -9.60 -0.30
CA ARG A 212 -11.53 -9.81 -1.20
C ARG A 212 -11.38 -8.95 -2.46
N PRO A 213 -12.17 -9.20 -3.53
CA PRO A 213 -12.13 -8.36 -4.73
C PRO A 213 -12.30 -6.85 -4.43
N ALA A 214 -13.14 -6.50 -3.46
CA ALA A 214 -13.36 -5.12 -3.02
C ALA A 214 -12.09 -4.45 -2.47
N GLY A 215 -11.24 -5.17 -1.73
CA GLY A 215 -9.97 -4.64 -1.22
C GLY A 215 -8.98 -4.26 -2.33
N PHE A 216 -8.86 -5.10 -3.37
CA PHE A 216 -8.06 -4.77 -4.55
C PHE A 216 -8.63 -3.57 -5.32
N ARG A 217 -9.95 -3.44 -5.40
CA ARG A 217 -10.60 -2.27 -6.03
C ARG A 217 -10.42 -1.00 -5.20
N LYS A 218 -10.47 -1.06 -3.87
CA LYS A 218 -10.14 0.05 -2.95
C LYS A 218 -8.69 0.50 -3.15
N ALA A 219 -7.73 -0.44 -3.17
CA ALA A 219 -6.33 -0.14 -3.46
C ALA A 219 -6.15 0.51 -4.84
N ARG A 220 -6.78 -0.05 -5.89
CA ARG A 220 -6.79 0.53 -7.23
C ARG A 220 -7.34 1.96 -7.25
N ARG A 221 -8.43 2.23 -6.53
CA ARG A 221 -8.98 3.60 -6.40
C ARG A 221 -7.95 4.54 -5.80
N ALA A 222 -7.27 4.14 -4.72
CA ALA A 222 -6.20 4.94 -4.12
C ALA A 222 -5.03 5.21 -5.10
N LEU A 223 -4.62 4.22 -5.89
CA LEU A 223 -3.57 4.37 -6.91
C LEU A 223 -3.96 5.32 -8.06
N LEU A 224 -5.24 5.30 -8.46
CA LEU A 224 -5.77 6.24 -9.46
C LEU A 224 -5.81 7.67 -8.92
N LEU A 225 -6.17 7.86 -7.65
CA LEU A 225 -6.11 9.18 -7.00
C LEU A 225 -4.66 9.66 -6.85
N ALA A 226 -3.74 8.78 -6.48
CA ALA A 226 -2.30 9.07 -6.45
C ALA A 226 -1.80 9.54 -7.83
N THR A 227 -2.26 8.89 -8.89
CA THR A 227 -1.94 9.27 -10.28
C THR A 227 -2.53 10.64 -10.64
N LYS A 228 -3.80 10.88 -10.33
CA LYS A 228 -4.50 12.15 -10.62
C LYS A 228 -3.82 13.34 -9.96
N PHE A 229 -3.45 13.22 -8.69
CA PHE A 229 -2.86 14.30 -7.90
C PHE A 229 -1.32 14.28 -7.88
N ASN A 230 -0.70 13.33 -8.60
CA ASN A 230 0.74 13.13 -8.65
C ASN A 230 1.38 12.96 -7.25
N ILE A 231 0.68 12.29 -6.34
CA ILE A 231 1.10 12.04 -4.96
C ILE A 231 1.87 10.71 -4.90
N PRO A 232 3.04 10.63 -4.24
CA PRO A 232 3.78 9.38 -4.07
C PRO A 232 2.96 8.29 -3.37
N VAL A 233 3.22 7.03 -3.69
CA VAL A 233 2.54 5.87 -3.07
C VAL A 233 3.51 5.13 -2.15
N VAL A 234 3.04 4.81 -0.95
CA VAL A 234 3.72 3.92 0.00
C VAL A 234 2.80 2.74 0.32
N ALA A 235 3.21 1.54 -0.07
CA ALA A 235 2.47 0.31 0.19
C ALA A 235 3.13 -0.48 1.34
N LEU A 236 2.37 -0.83 2.38
CA LEU A 236 2.76 -1.75 3.44
C LEU A 236 2.12 -3.11 3.15
N VAL A 237 2.94 -4.13 2.91
CA VAL A 237 2.52 -5.44 2.40
C VAL A 237 2.63 -6.47 3.52
N ASP A 238 1.47 -6.91 4.01
CA ASP A 238 1.27 -8.01 4.96
C ASP A 238 -0.08 -8.68 4.68
N THR A 239 -0.08 -9.73 3.86
CA THR A 239 -1.25 -10.48 3.43
C THR A 239 -1.01 -11.99 3.43
N ALA A 240 -2.02 -12.72 3.88
CA ALA A 240 -2.09 -14.18 3.74
C ALA A 240 -2.53 -14.62 2.32
N GLY A 241 -2.79 -13.69 1.40
CA GLY A 241 -3.19 -13.95 0.02
C GLY A 241 -4.58 -13.41 -0.34
N ALA A 242 -5.07 -13.77 -1.52
CA ALA A 242 -6.43 -13.50 -1.94
C ALA A 242 -7.40 -14.52 -1.32
N ARG A 243 -8.65 -14.11 -1.06
CA ARG A 243 -9.69 -15.00 -0.55
C ARG A 243 -10.16 -15.99 -1.64
N PRO A 244 -9.89 -17.31 -1.52
CA PRO A 244 -10.16 -18.26 -2.60
C PRO A 244 -11.50 -18.97 -2.40
N ASP A 245 -12.61 -18.21 -2.39
CA ASP A 245 -13.95 -18.80 -2.32
C ASP A 245 -14.83 -18.40 -3.51
N LEU A 246 -15.93 -19.16 -3.69
CA LEU A 246 -16.81 -19.01 -4.84
C LEU A 246 -17.41 -17.60 -4.96
N GLU A 247 -17.78 -16.99 -3.82
CA GLU A 247 -18.29 -15.62 -3.79
C GLU A 247 -17.25 -14.61 -4.29
N ALA A 248 -15.98 -14.77 -3.91
CA ALA A 248 -14.90 -13.91 -4.37
C ALA A 248 -14.65 -14.07 -5.89
N GLU A 249 -14.65 -15.31 -6.40
CA GLU A 249 -14.51 -15.59 -7.83
C GLU A 249 -15.64 -14.95 -8.65
N GLU A 250 -16.90 -15.16 -8.25
CA GLU A 250 -18.08 -14.61 -8.92
C GLU A 250 -18.15 -13.08 -8.86
N ARG A 251 -17.50 -12.47 -7.85
CA ARG A 251 -17.33 -11.00 -7.73
C ARG A 251 -16.10 -10.44 -8.46
N GLY A 252 -15.45 -11.26 -9.28
CA GLY A 252 -14.38 -10.84 -10.18
C GLY A 252 -13.02 -10.68 -9.51
N LEU A 253 -12.62 -11.63 -8.67
CA LEU A 253 -11.32 -11.63 -7.99
C LEU A 253 -10.13 -11.45 -8.94
N GLY A 254 -10.09 -12.25 -10.01
CA GLY A 254 -9.03 -12.17 -11.01
C GLY A 254 -8.93 -10.79 -11.68
N ASP A 255 -10.06 -10.20 -12.09
CA ASP A 255 -10.10 -8.86 -12.70
C ASP A 255 -9.63 -7.78 -11.71
N ALA A 256 -10.12 -7.83 -10.47
CA ALA A 256 -9.77 -6.86 -9.44
C ALA A 256 -8.25 -6.87 -9.15
N MET A 257 -7.66 -8.06 -8.99
CA MET A 257 -6.22 -8.22 -8.74
C MET A 257 -5.38 -7.78 -9.94
N ALA A 258 -5.73 -8.23 -11.16
CA ALA A 258 -5.01 -7.87 -12.38
C ALA A 258 -5.04 -6.35 -12.65
N ARG A 259 -6.19 -5.69 -12.45
CA ARG A 259 -6.30 -4.23 -12.60
C ARG A 259 -5.56 -3.49 -11.51
N CYS A 260 -5.51 -4.00 -10.28
CA CYS A 260 -4.72 -3.40 -9.19
C CYS A 260 -3.22 -3.42 -9.55
N LEU A 261 -2.67 -4.58 -9.90
CA LEU A 261 -1.28 -4.73 -10.33
C LEU A 261 -0.94 -3.83 -11.52
N SER A 262 -1.79 -3.87 -12.56
CA SER A 262 -1.61 -3.05 -13.76
C SER A 262 -1.62 -1.55 -13.41
N THR A 263 -2.51 -1.11 -12.51
CA THR A 263 -2.55 0.28 -12.06
C THR A 263 -1.28 0.65 -11.29
N MET A 264 -0.83 -0.20 -10.36
CA MET A 264 0.39 0.00 -9.56
C MET A 264 1.63 0.20 -10.44
N LEU A 265 1.80 -0.64 -11.47
CA LEU A 265 2.90 -0.54 -12.42
C LEU A 265 2.86 0.74 -13.27
N ASN A 266 1.69 1.35 -13.46
CA ASN A 266 1.50 2.53 -14.30
C ASN A 266 1.38 3.85 -13.51
N VAL A 267 1.47 3.83 -12.17
CA VAL A 267 1.48 5.07 -11.37
C VAL A 267 2.70 5.92 -11.76
N PRO A 268 2.51 7.16 -12.28
CA PRO A 268 3.63 7.98 -12.73
C PRO A 268 4.40 8.61 -11.58
N ALA A 269 3.79 8.76 -10.39
CA ALA A 269 4.44 9.23 -9.17
C ALA A 269 5.43 8.19 -8.61
N PRO A 270 6.34 8.56 -7.68
CA PRO A 270 7.19 7.60 -6.98
C PRO A 270 6.36 6.55 -6.23
N THR A 271 6.73 5.28 -6.35
CA THR A 271 6.09 4.20 -5.59
C THR A 271 7.12 3.42 -4.78
N ILE A 272 6.80 3.18 -3.51
CA ILE A 272 7.62 2.35 -2.60
C ILE A 272 6.71 1.29 -1.99
N ALA A 273 7.16 0.04 -1.99
CA ALA A 273 6.55 -1.03 -1.23
C ALA A 273 7.47 -1.46 -0.10
N VAL A 274 6.90 -1.76 1.06
CA VAL A 274 7.60 -2.33 2.22
C VAL A 274 6.89 -3.60 2.63
N ILE A 275 7.58 -4.73 2.54
CA ILE A 275 7.08 -6.01 3.02
C ILE A 275 7.30 -6.05 4.53
N THR A 276 6.19 -5.96 5.27
CA THR A 276 6.21 -5.77 6.72
C THR A 276 5.92 -7.06 7.50
N GLY A 277 5.40 -8.10 6.86
CA GLY A 277 5.08 -9.37 7.50
C GLY A 277 5.12 -10.51 6.49
N GLU A 278 3.96 -11.08 6.20
CA GLU A 278 3.81 -12.12 5.18
C GLU A 278 3.41 -11.48 3.84
N ALA A 279 4.13 -11.75 2.76
CA ALA A 279 3.74 -11.34 1.41
C ALA A 279 3.41 -12.60 0.60
N ASN A 280 2.17 -13.10 0.71
CA ASN A 280 1.80 -14.33 0.02
C ASN A 280 1.18 -14.08 -1.37
N SER A 281 1.68 -14.80 -2.37
CA SER A 281 1.17 -14.96 -3.74
C SER A 281 1.00 -13.66 -4.54
N GLU A 282 0.24 -13.73 -5.64
CA GLU A 282 -0.06 -12.59 -6.52
C GLU A 282 -0.78 -11.45 -5.79
N ALA A 283 -1.50 -11.76 -4.70
CA ALA A 283 -2.14 -10.75 -3.87
C ALA A 283 -1.13 -9.74 -3.30
N ALA A 284 0.03 -10.22 -2.82
CA ALA A 284 1.12 -9.34 -2.39
C ALA A 284 1.73 -8.58 -3.57
N VAL A 285 2.01 -9.27 -4.68
CA VAL A 285 2.59 -8.66 -5.90
C VAL A 285 1.75 -7.48 -6.41
N SER A 286 0.41 -7.59 -6.32
CA SER A 286 -0.52 -6.56 -6.80
C SER A 286 -0.33 -5.17 -6.18
N MET A 287 0.31 -5.10 -5.00
CA MET A 287 0.63 -3.86 -4.29
C MET A 287 2.14 -3.70 -4.00
N ALA A 288 2.94 -4.75 -4.17
CA ALA A 288 4.39 -4.72 -3.99
C ALA A 288 5.18 -4.29 -5.25
N ALA A 289 4.53 -4.26 -6.43
CA ALA A 289 5.18 -3.97 -7.71
C ALA A 289 5.54 -2.48 -7.90
N ALA A 290 6.55 -1.99 -7.17
CA ALA A 290 6.91 -0.58 -7.02
C ALA A 290 8.26 -0.19 -7.66
N ASP A 291 8.61 1.10 -7.63
CA ASP A 291 9.94 1.60 -8.03
C ASP A 291 11.04 1.12 -7.07
N ARG A 292 10.70 1.02 -5.78
CA ARG A 292 11.55 0.44 -4.72
C ARG A 292 10.74 -0.51 -3.88
N VAL A 293 11.29 -1.69 -3.62
CA VAL A 293 10.71 -2.69 -2.72
C VAL A 293 11.68 -2.92 -1.58
N LEU A 294 11.25 -2.61 -0.35
CA LEU A 294 11.99 -2.86 0.87
C LEU A 294 11.34 -4.01 1.63
N MET A 295 12.08 -4.64 2.54
CA MET A 295 11.58 -5.79 3.29
C MET A 295 12.14 -5.77 4.71
N LEU A 296 11.29 -5.94 5.72
CA LEU A 296 11.76 -6.14 7.08
C LEU A 296 12.55 -7.45 7.19
N ASP A 297 13.55 -7.49 8.06
CA ASP A 297 14.49 -8.60 8.18
C ASP A 297 13.82 -9.97 8.40
N ASN A 298 12.77 -10.05 9.22
CA ASN A 298 12.02 -11.28 9.51
C ASN A 298 10.68 -11.36 8.77
N ALA A 299 10.48 -10.54 7.73
CA ALA A 299 9.35 -10.70 6.82
C ALA A 299 9.63 -11.83 5.81
N VAL A 300 8.58 -12.34 5.18
CA VAL A 300 8.67 -13.42 4.18
C VAL A 300 7.91 -13.07 2.92
N TYR A 301 8.45 -13.42 1.76
CA TYR A 301 7.79 -13.25 0.46
C TYR A 301 7.61 -14.61 -0.20
N GLU A 302 6.36 -15.07 -0.27
CA GLU A 302 6.02 -16.44 -0.57
C GLU A 302 5.22 -16.54 -1.88
N VAL A 303 5.52 -17.53 -2.70
CA VAL A 303 4.65 -17.89 -3.86
C VAL A 303 3.39 -18.64 -3.39
N ILE A 304 3.57 -19.47 -2.36
CA ILE A 304 2.56 -20.22 -1.63
C ILE A 304 3.10 -20.44 -0.22
N ARG A 305 2.21 -20.54 0.77
CA ARG A 305 2.62 -20.80 2.16
C ARG A 305 3.36 -22.14 2.26
N PRO A 306 4.45 -22.23 3.04
CA PRO A 306 5.23 -23.46 3.17
C PRO A 306 4.41 -24.68 3.60
N GLU A 307 3.40 -24.49 4.46
CA GLU A 307 2.48 -25.53 4.91
C GLU A 307 1.60 -26.08 3.77
N ASP A 308 1.07 -25.17 2.95
CA ASP A 308 0.23 -25.51 1.79
C ASP A 308 1.08 -26.20 0.71
N ALA A 309 2.30 -25.72 0.49
CA ALA A 309 3.27 -26.34 -0.41
C ALA A 309 3.72 -27.73 0.08
N ALA A 310 3.96 -27.91 1.37
CA ALA A 310 4.32 -29.20 1.94
C ALA A 310 3.18 -30.24 1.79
N SER A 311 1.96 -29.80 2.02
CA SER A 311 0.76 -30.61 1.81
C SER A 311 0.58 -30.98 0.33
N PHE A 312 0.81 -30.05 -0.59
CA PHE A 312 0.67 -30.30 -2.04
C PHE A 312 1.78 -31.20 -2.61
N LEU A 313 3.04 -30.97 -2.23
CA LEU A 313 4.20 -31.66 -2.80
C LEU A 313 4.50 -32.99 -2.13
N TYR A 314 4.28 -33.09 -0.82
CA TYR A 314 4.70 -34.23 0.00
C TYR A 314 3.55 -34.91 0.74
N GLN A 315 2.31 -34.39 0.64
CA GLN A 315 1.15 -34.87 1.41
C GLN A 315 1.37 -34.84 2.93
N GLU A 316 2.30 -34.01 3.39
CA GLU A 316 2.80 -33.99 4.77
C GLU A 316 3.03 -32.54 5.23
N SER A 317 2.05 -31.94 5.92
CA SER A 317 2.12 -30.53 6.36
C SER A 317 3.25 -30.26 7.37
N HIS A 318 3.67 -31.27 8.14
CA HIS A 318 4.74 -31.14 9.13
C HIS A 318 6.12 -30.85 8.51
N ARG A 319 6.28 -31.02 7.19
CA ARG A 319 7.51 -30.70 6.44
C ARG A 319 7.62 -29.22 6.06
N ALA A 320 6.71 -28.37 6.52
CA ALA A 320 6.70 -26.94 6.22
C ALA A 320 8.05 -26.23 6.44
N GLY A 321 8.78 -26.58 7.50
CA GLY A 321 10.11 -26.01 7.77
C GLY A 321 11.14 -26.35 6.68
N GLU A 322 11.18 -27.61 6.21
CA GLU A 322 12.05 -28.03 5.10
C GLU A 322 11.67 -27.30 3.80
N VAL A 323 10.36 -27.13 3.57
CA VAL A 323 9.84 -26.46 2.38
C VAL A 323 10.16 -24.97 2.40
N ALA A 324 10.04 -24.30 3.55
CA ALA A 324 10.36 -22.88 3.71
C ALA A 324 11.80 -22.58 3.28
N GLU A 325 12.77 -23.39 3.70
CA GLU A 325 14.18 -23.23 3.32
C GLU A 325 14.40 -23.40 1.81
N ARG A 326 13.63 -24.27 1.16
CA ARG A 326 13.75 -24.51 -0.29
C ARG A 326 13.10 -23.42 -1.14
N LEU A 327 12.05 -22.79 -0.64
CA LEU A 327 11.30 -21.78 -1.39
C LEU A 327 12.03 -20.44 -1.51
N ARG A 328 13.11 -20.20 -0.75
CA ARG A 328 13.91 -18.96 -0.79
C ARG A 328 13.09 -17.70 -0.56
N ILE A 329 12.34 -17.70 0.54
CA ILE A 329 11.31 -16.71 0.89
C ILE A 329 11.80 -15.60 1.83
N THR A 330 13.03 -15.70 2.31
CA THR A 330 13.57 -14.77 3.32
C THR A 330 13.94 -13.42 2.69
N SER A 331 13.99 -12.38 3.53
CA SER A 331 14.44 -11.04 3.12
C SER A 331 15.80 -11.06 2.41
N HIS A 332 16.73 -11.88 2.91
CA HIS A 332 18.05 -12.07 2.33
C HIS A 332 18.01 -12.80 0.98
N ASP A 333 17.19 -13.84 0.85
CA ASP A 333 17.01 -14.54 -0.43
C ASP A 333 16.43 -13.59 -1.50
N CYS A 334 15.38 -12.87 -1.14
CA CYS A 334 14.75 -11.89 -2.02
C CYS A 334 15.73 -10.80 -2.46
N LEU A 335 16.60 -10.33 -1.55
CA LEU A 335 17.63 -9.35 -1.88
C LEU A 335 18.67 -9.94 -2.83
N ARG A 336 19.16 -11.17 -2.57
CA ARG A 336 20.12 -11.86 -3.43
C ARG A 336 19.59 -12.13 -4.83
N MET A 337 18.29 -12.35 -4.95
CA MET A 337 17.58 -12.55 -6.22
C MET A 337 17.21 -11.23 -6.93
N GLY A 338 17.39 -10.08 -6.27
CA GLY A 338 17.02 -8.76 -6.81
C GLY A 338 15.51 -8.51 -6.86
N ILE A 339 14.73 -9.26 -6.08
CA ILE A 339 13.27 -9.08 -5.92
C ILE A 339 12.99 -7.85 -5.05
N VAL A 340 13.80 -7.65 -4.01
CA VAL A 340 13.78 -6.45 -3.15
C VAL A 340 15.10 -5.68 -3.30
N ASP A 341 15.05 -4.37 -3.03
CA ASP A 341 16.15 -3.42 -3.19
C ASP A 341 16.95 -3.21 -1.89
N GLY A 342 16.36 -3.55 -0.75
CA GLY A 342 17.02 -3.42 0.54
C GLY A 342 16.22 -4.07 1.66
N THR A 343 16.92 -4.40 2.73
CA THR A 343 16.29 -4.85 3.97
C THR A 343 16.26 -3.71 4.99
N ILE A 344 15.29 -3.78 5.91
CA ILE A 344 15.14 -2.88 7.04
C ILE A 344 15.26 -3.74 8.28
N HIS A 345 16.23 -3.40 9.14
CA HIS A 345 16.44 -4.13 10.38
C HIS A 345 15.21 -4.04 11.30
N GLU A 346 14.96 -5.09 12.06
CA GLU A 346 13.90 -5.13 13.05
C GLU A 346 14.46 -4.90 14.47
N PRO A 347 13.71 -4.28 15.39
CA PRO A 347 14.16 -4.06 16.75
C PRO A 347 14.32 -5.37 17.53
N GLY A 348 15.40 -5.51 18.31
CA GLY A 348 15.64 -6.65 19.19
C GLY A 348 15.45 -8.01 18.50
N GLU A 349 14.53 -8.82 19.02
CA GLU A 349 14.18 -10.15 18.49
C GLU A 349 13.22 -10.11 17.29
N GLY A 350 12.75 -8.93 16.88
CA GLY A 350 11.85 -8.71 15.75
C GLY A 350 10.85 -7.57 15.96
N ALA A 351 10.09 -7.24 14.91
CA ALA A 351 9.16 -6.11 14.87
C ALA A 351 8.08 -6.14 15.98
N HIS A 352 7.80 -7.34 16.49
CA HIS A 352 6.87 -7.56 17.59
C HIS A 352 7.35 -7.01 18.94
N THR A 353 8.64 -6.65 19.08
CA THR A 353 9.22 -6.12 20.31
C THR A 353 8.95 -4.63 20.51
N SER A 354 8.87 -3.85 19.42
CA SER A 354 8.60 -2.41 19.45
C SER A 354 7.94 -1.94 18.14
N HIS A 355 6.64 -1.63 18.22
CA HIS A 355 5.86 -1.13 17.09
C HIS A 355 6.32 0.27 16.67
N GLU A 356 6.60 1.13 17.65
CA GLU A 356 7.06 2.50 17.43
C GLU A 356 8.43 2.53 16.75
N GLU A 357 9.38 1.71 17.21
CA GLU A 357 10.71 1.65 16.60
C GLU A 357 10.66 1.06 15.19
N THR A 358 9.86 0.01 14.98
CA THR A 358 9.63 -0.56 13.65
C THR A 358 9.05 0.49 12.70
N ALA A 359 8.02 1.21 13.11
CA ALA A 359 7.42 2.29 12.33
C ALA A 359 8.44 3.43 12.05
N ALA A 360 9.28 3.78 13.02
CA ALA A 360 10.32 4.80 12.83
C ALA A 360 11.41 4.36 11.84
N LEU A 361 11.81 3.09 11.87
CA LEU A 361 12.76 2.48 10.91
C LEU A 361 12.18 2.48 9.49
N ILE A 362 10.92 2.04 9.34
CA ILE A 362 10.23 2.06 8.04
C ILE A 362 10.09 3.50 7.54
N ARG A 363 9.64 4.43 8.38
CA ARG A 363 9.48 5.85 8.03
C ARG A 363 10.79 6.45 7.51
N ARG A 364 11.92 6.22 8.21
CA ARG A 364 13.24 6.68 7.77
C ARG A 364 13.62 6.11 6.41
N ALA A 365 13.43 4.80 6.21
CA ALA A 365 13.74 4.14 4.95
C ALA A 365 12.88 4.66 3.79
N VAL A 366 11.58 4.84 4.02
CA VAL A 366 10.62 5.39 3.04
C VAL A 366 11.00 6.82 2.64
N VAL A 367 11.24 7.72 3.62
CA VAL A 367 11.61 9.12 3.34
C VAL A 367 12.92 9.20 2.53
N ARG A 368 13.89 8.35 2.87
CA ARG A 368 15.16 8.25 2.13
C ARG A 368 14.95 7.83 0.67
N GLU A 369 14.16 6.78 0.43
CA GLU A 369 13.88 6.30 -0.93
C GLU A 369 13.01 7.27 -1.73
N LEU A 370 12.03 7.94 -1.11
CA LEU A 370 11.26 9.02 -1.74
C LEU A 370 12.18 10.14 -2.21
N GLY A 371 13.10 10.57 -1.34
CA GLY A 371 14.11 11.59 -1.68
C GLY A 371 15.01 11.20 -2.85
N ARG A 372 15.30 9.91 -3.04
CA ARG A 372 16.04 9.39 -4.20
C ARG A 372 15.17 9.37 -5.46
N LEU A 373 13.98 8.78 -5.40
CA LEU A 373 13.08 8.62 -6.54
C LEU A 373 12.57 9.96 -7.10
N ARG A 374 12.47 11.00 -6.28
CA ARG A 374 12.11 12.35 -6.73
C ARG A 374 13.17 13.04 -7.58
N ARG A 375 14.44 12.64 -7.44
CA ARG A 375 15.53 13.15 -8.28
C ARG A 375 15.48 12.56 -9.70
N GLU A 376 14.75 11.47 -9.87
CA GLU A 376 14.55 10.82 -11.16
C GLU A 376 13.38 11.46 -11.91
N ARG A 377 13.57 11.69 -13.22
CA ARG A 377 12.48 12.15 -14.09
C ARG A 377 11.39 11.08 -14.17
N PRO A 378 10.10 11.42 -14.12
CA PRO A 378 9.00 10.45 -14.14
C PRO A 378 9.09 9.41 -15.27
N LYS A 379 9.46 9.85 -16.49
CA LYS A 379 9.64 8.95 -17.64
C LYS A 379 10.75 7.92 -17.43
N HIS A 380 11.87 8.31 -16.79
CA HIS A 380 12.97 7.39 -16.51
C HIS A 380 12.60 6.41 -15.41
N ARG A 381 11.91 6.88 -14.36
CA ARG A 381 11.41 6.04 -13.27
C ARG A 381 10.45 4.95 -13.76
N LEU A 382 9.45 5.33 -14.56
CA LEU A 382 8.52 4.37 -15.20
C LEU A 382 9.26 3.36 -16.08
N LYS A 383 10.24 3.81 -16.88
CA LYS A 383 11.06 2.90 -17.68
C LYS A 383 11.87 1.94 -16.81
N ALA A 384 12.49 2.44 -15.74
CA ALA A 384 13.26 1.61 -14.80
C ALA A 384 12.38 0.55 -14.12
N ARG A 385 11.16 0.92 -13.70
CA ARG A 385 10.16 -0.02 -13.16
C ARG A 385 9.79 -1.10 -14.19
N TYR A 386 9.51 -0.70 -15.43
CA TYR A 386 9.22 -1.62 -16.53
C TYR A 386 10.38 -2.58 -16.80
N ASP A 387 11.61 -2.06 -16.93
CA ASP A 387 12.81 -2.86 -17.16
C ASP A 387 13.03 -3.84 -16.01
N ARG A 388 12.90 -3.39 -14.74
CA ARG A 388 13.02 -4.22 -13.53
C ARG A 388 12.14 -5.46 -13.63
N TYR A 389 10.83 -5.28 -13.80
CA TYR A 389 9.90 -6.41 -13.78
C TYR A 389 9.98 -7.30 -15.03
N ARG A 390 10.61 -6.83 -16.12
CA ARG A 390 10.95 -7.68 -17.27
C ARG A 390 12.26 -8.44 -17.11
N GLU A 391 13.21 -7.91 -16.34
CA GLU A 391 14.55 -8.47 -16.20
C GLU A 391 14.69 -9.42 -15.00
N ILE A 392 13.78 -9.37 -14.01
CA ILE A 392 13.74 -10.33 -12.89
C ILE A 392 13.73 -11.76 -13.44
N GLY A 393 14.61 -12.61 -12.89
CA GLY A 393 14.76 -14.01 -13.30
C GLY A 393 15.49 -14.24 -14.63
N SER A 394 15.82 -13.18 -15.40
CA SER A 394 16.58 -13.34 -16.65
C SER A 394 18.03 -13.80 -16.40
N THR A 395 18.60 -14.57 -17.33
CA THR A 395 20.03 -14.95 -17.30
C THR A 395 20.97 -13.74 -17.34
N ARG A 396 20.53 -12.61 -17.93
CA ARG A 396 21.25 -11.32 -17.91
C ARG A 396 21.25 -10.64 -16.54
N SER A 397 20.16 -10.75 -15.77
CA SER A 397 20.06 -10.24 -14.39
C SER A 397 21.12 -10.87 -13.47
N LYS A 398 21.42 -12.17 -13.63
CA LYS A 398 22.52 -12.84 -12.89
C LYS A 398 23.89 -12.24 -13.19
N VAL A 399 24.18 -11.93 -14.47
CA VAL A 399 25.46 -11.34 -14.89
C VAL A 399 25.57 -9.89 -14.41
N ARG A 400 24.50 -9.10 -14.56
CA ARG A 400 24.46 -7.70 -14.10
C ARG A 400 24.51 -7.58 -12.58
N GLY A 401 23.77 -8.41 -11.84
CA GLY A 401 23.81 -8.45 -10.38
C GLY A 401 25.17 -8.91 -9.81
N THR A 402 25.90 -9.75 -10.56
CA THR A 402 27.28 -10.14 -10.22
C THR A 402 28.27 -9.02 -10.56
N LEU A 403 28.06 -8.29 -11.66
CA LEU A 403 28.90 -7.18 -12.10
C LEU A 403 28.73 -5.95 -11.20
N GLU A 404 27.49 -5.59 -10.84
CA GLU A 404 27.16 -4.51 -9.90
C GLU A 404 27.69 -4.83 -8.50
N ARG A 405 27.63 -6.10 -8.03
CA ARG A 405 28.31 -6.54 -6.80
C ARG A 405 29.82 -6.45 -6.88
N ARG A 406 30.43 -6.88 -7.99
CA ARG A 406 31.89 -6.76 -8.19
C ARG A 406 32.33 -5.30 -8.23
N LEU A 407 31.52 -4.41 -8.82
CA LEU A 407 31.77 -2.97 -8.83
C LEU A 407 31.61 -2.36 -7.43
N ALA A 408 30.58 -2.73 -6.67
CA ALA A 408 30.40 -2.30 -5.29
C ALA A 408 31.57 -2.75 -4.40
N HIS A 409 31.98 -4.02 -4.51
CA HIS A 409 33.18 -4.54 -3.82
C HIS A 409 34.48 -3.88 -4.30
N LEU A 410 34.56 -3.46 -5.57
CA LEU A 410 35.72 -2.72 -6.07
C LEU A 410 35.77 -1.31 -5.49
N VAL A 411 34.64 -0.62 -5.40
CA VAL A 411 34.50 0.71 -4.79
C VAL A 411 34.83 0.63 -3.29
N ASP A 412 34.26 -0.34 -2.56
CA ASP A 412 34.61 -0.59 -1.15
C ASP A 412 36.10 -0.91 -0.96
N ARG A 413 36.72 -1.67 -1.88
CA ARG A 413 38.17 -1.93 -1.85
C ARG A 413 39.00 -0.68 -2.15
N ILE A 414 38.52 0.22 -3.01
CA ILE A 414 39.20 1.49 -3.30
C ILE A 414 39.05 2.46 -2.12
N GLU A 415 37.88 2.51 -1.47
CA GLU A 415 37.64 3.31 -0.26
C GLU A 415 38.47 2.79 0.93
N THR A 416 38.48 1.48 1.17
CA THR A 416 39.35 0.88 2.20
C THR A 416 40.84 1.01 1.87
N PHE A 417 41.24 0.96 0.60
CA PHE A 417 42.63 1.20 0.19
C PHE A 417 43.04 2.66 0.39
N THR A 418 42.19 3.62 0.05
CA THR A 418 42.42 5.05 0.28
C THR A 418 42.43 5.40 1.78
N ASP A 419 41.60 4.74 2.59
CA ASP A 419 41.65 4.83 4.05
C ASP A 419 42.90 4.14 4.64
N SER A 420 43.39 3.04 4.03
CA SER A 420 44.65 2.41 4.43
C SER A 420 45.88 3.29 4.12
N ILE A 421 45.83 4.05 3.02
CA ILE A 421 46.86 5.04 2.65
C ILE A 421 46.80 6.25 3.58
N ARG A 422 45.60 6.69 3.98
CA ARG A 422 45.42 7.72 5.03
C ARG A 422 45.94 7.26 6.39
N ARG A 423 45.66 6.02 6.79
CA ARG A 423 46.16 5.43 8.05
C ARG A 423 47.67 5.16 8.02
N ARG A 424 48.26 4.85 6.87
CA ARG A 424 49.73 4.74 6.72
C ARG A 424 50.47 6.07 6.87
N LYS A 425 49.79 7.22 6.78
CA LYS A 425 50.35 8.53 7.16
C LYS A 425 50.20 8.86 8.65
N SER A 426 49.51 8.03 9.44
CA SER A 426 49.32 8.24 10.87
C SER A 426 49.58 6.96 11.68
N GLY A 427 50.84 6.73 12.05
CA GLY A 427 51.20 6.01 13.28
C GLY A 427 51.21 4.48 13.23
N ARG A 428 52.35 3.92 13.66
CA ARG A 428 52.63 2.50 13.98
C ARG A 428 51.65 1.92 15.02
N GLY A 429 51.35 0.62 14.89
CA GLY A 429 50.84 -0.23 15.98
C GLY A 429 50.50 -1.64 15.50
N ASP A 430 51.19 -2.64 16.06
CA ASP A 430 51.01 -4.10 15.86
C ASP A 430 49.57 -4.59 16.08
N TYR A 431 49.14 -5.63 15.32
CA TYR A 431 48.73 -6.95 15.87
C TYR A 431 48.24 -7.96 14.80
N ARG A 432 48.90 -9.13 14.82
CA ARG A 432 48.58 -10.56 14.56
C ARG A 432 47.38 -11.03 13.70
N ASP A 433 47.72 -12.02 12.87
CA ASP A 433 46.93 -12.93 12.03
C ASP A 433 45.82 -13.73 12.73
N TYR A 434 44.70 -13.96 12.02
CA TYR A 434 43.92 -15.20 12.03
C TYR A 434 43.37 -15.49 10.61
N PRO A 435 43.24 -16.79 10.21
CA PRO A 435 43.11 -17.20 8.81
C PRO A 435 41.67 -17.39 8.32
N ASP A 436 41.56 -17.40 6.99
CA ASP A 436 40.38 -17.51 6.12
C ASP A 436 39.47 -18.74 6.35
N ILE A 437 38.19 -18.59 6.02
CA ILE A 437 37.21 -19.69 5.81
C ILE A 437 36.80 -19.69 4.32
N PRO A 438 36.74 -20.85 3.62
CA PRO A 438 36.55 -20.91 2.16
C PRO A 438 35.08 -20.87 1.70
N VAL A 439 34.96 -20.59 0.39
CA VAL A 439 33.81 -20.29 -0.48
C VAL A 439 32.67 -21.32 -0.47
#